data_AF-K7HI53-F1
#
_entry.id   AF-K7HI53-F1
#
_cell.length_a   1.000
_cell.length_b   1.000
_cell.length_c   1.000
_cell.angle_alpha   90.00
_cell.angle_beta   90.00
_cell.angle_gamma   90.00
#
_symmetry.space_group_name_H-M   'P 1'
#
loop_
_entity.id
_entity.type
_entity.pdbx_description
1 polymer ?
#
loop_
_entity_poly.entity_id
_entity_poly.type
_entity_poly.pdbx_seq_one_letter_code
_entity_poly.pdbx_strand_id
1 'polypeptide(L)'
;NVKDRATQLVTKVLQSFKNADIESAVQKLSIDEGDILMKYVYKSMELGADAAVCQSLLAWHAQLVAKFGHGAIIRVFSGRQRL
;
A
#
# COMPACT_ATOMS: atom_id res chain seq x y z
N ASN A 1 -4.99 -8.84 15.93
CA ASN A 1 -5.23 -9.94 14.96
C ASN A 1 -3.94 -10.23 14.19
N VAL A 2 -3.75 -11.39 13.55
CA VAL A 2 -2.53 -11.66 12.74
C VAL A 2 -2.43 -10.66 11.58
N LYS A 3 -3.58 -10.32 10.98
CA LYS A 3 -3.66 -9.38 9.87
C LYS A 3 -3.27 -7.96 10.28
N ASP A 4 -3.73 -7.46 11.44
CA ASP A 4 -3.29 -6.15 11.94
C ASP A 4 -1.78 -6.10 12.19
N ARG A 5 -1.19 -7.18 12.73
CA ARG A 5 0.27 -7.26 12.95
C ARG A 5 1.03 -7.23 11.63
N ALA A 6 0.52 -7.93 10.61
CA ALA A 6 1.08 -7.90 9.27
C ALA A 6 0.98 -6.48 8.67
N THR A 7 -0.18 -5.83 8.80
CA THR A 7 -0.38 -4.44 8.35
C THR A 7 0.58 -3.48 9.03
N GLN A 8 0.76 -3.58 10.36
CA GLN A 8 1.71 -2.76 11.10
C GLN A 8 3.16 -2.97 10.63
N LEU A 9 3.54 -4.21 10.33
CA LEU A 9 4.85 -4.51 9.77
C LEU A 9 5.03 -3.87 8.39
N VAL A 10 4.04 -4.03 7.50
CA VAL A 10 4.08 -3.42 6.16
C VAL A 10 4.17 -1.90 6.27
N THR A 11 3.35 -1.25 7.11
CA THR A 11 3.42 0.20 7.34
C THR A 11 4.81 0.66 7.75
N LYS A 12 5.46 -0.04 8.69
CA LYS A 12 6.83 0.29 9.12
C LYS A 12 7.83 0.19 7.97
N VAL A 13 7.70 -0.84 7.12
CA VAL A 13 8.52 -0.98 5.92
C VAL A 13 8.27 0.21 4.99
N LEU A 14 7.01 0.55 4.68
CA LEU A 14 6.68 1.67 3.78
C LEU A 14 7.21 3.02 4.27
N GLN A 15 7.20 3.26 5.58
CA GLN A 15 7.77 4.47 6.19
C GLN A 15 9.30 4.53 6.16
N SER A 16 9.97 3.39 6.04
CA SER A 16 11.44 3.34 5.98
C SER A 16 12.01 3.73 4.61
N PHE A 17 11.17 3.77 3.57
CA PHE A 17 11.57 4.18 2.23
C PHE A 17 11.65 5.71 2.12
N LYS A 18 12.66 6.18 1.39
CA LYS A 18 12.70 7.57 0.92
C LYS A 18 11.78 7.70 -0.30
N ASN A 19 11.13 8.85 -0.45
CA ASN A 19 10.22 9.09 -1.58
C ASN A 19 10.86 8.85 -2.96
N ALA A 20 12.16 9.13 -3.11
CA ALA A 20 12.90 8.91 -4.36
C ALA A 20 13.05 7.42 -4.74
N ASP A 21 12.99 6.51 -3.76
CA ASP A 21 13.21 5.08 -3.96
C ASP A 21 11.90 4.30 -4.18
N ILE A 22 10.74 4.92 -3.88
CA ILE A 22 9.42 4.28 -3.96
C ILE A 22 9.11 3.83 -5.39
N GLU A 23 9.33 4.70 -6.38
CA GLU A 23 9.04 4.38 -7.79
C GLU A 23 9.84 3.16 -8.24
N SER A 24 11.15 3.13 -7.96
CA SER A 24 12.03 2.01 -8.31
C SER A 24 11.61 0.70 -7.63
N ALA A 25 11.06 0.76 -6.41
CA ALA A 25 10.53 -0.41 -5.73
C ALA A 25 9.22 -0.90 -6.39
N VAL A 26 8.28 0.01 -6.68
CA VAL A 26 7.01 -0.30 -7.34
C VAL A 26 7.24 -0.88 -8.74
N GLN A 27 8.23 -0.39 -9.48
CA GLN A 27 8.58 -0.92 -10.80
C GLN A 27 8.99 -2.40 -10.80
N LYS A 28 9.44 -2.95 -9.67
CA LYS A 28 9.81 -4.37 -9.54
C LYS A 28 8.63 -5.29 -9.22
N LEU A 29 7.49 -4.74 -8.80
CA LEU A 29 6.34 -5.53 -8.38
C LEU A 29 5.56 -6.10 -9.58
N SER A 30 5.09 -7.33 -9.46
CA SER A 30 4.04 -7.88 -10.32
C SER A 30 2.69 -7.22 -10.02
N ILE A 31 1.69 -7.45 -10.88
CA ILE A 31 0.33 -6.93 -10.69
C ILE A 31 -0.27 -7.46 -9.39
N ASP A 32 -0.09 -8.76 -9.10
CA ASP A 32 -0.64 -9.39 -7.89
C ASP A 32 -0.01 -8.82 -6.62
N GLU A 33 1.31 -8.58 -6.62
CA GLU A 33 2.01 -7.95 -5.50
C GLU A 33 1.58 -6.49 -5.33
N GLY A 34 1.40 -5.75 -6.43
CA GLY A 34 0.91 -4.38 -6.40
C GLY A 34 -0.49 -4.27 -5.81
N ASP A 35 -1.39 -5.19 -6.17
CA ASP A 35 -2.74 -5.27 -5.61
C ASP A 35 -2.72 -5.60 -4.12
N ILE A 36 -1.88 -6.55 -3.69
CA ILE A 36 -1.70 -6.89 -2.28
C ILE A 36 -1.17 -5.69 -1.51
N LEU A 37 -0.18 -4.97 -2.05
CA LEU A 37 0.36 -3.78 -1.41
C LEU A 37 -0.68 -2.67 -1.32
N MET A 38 -1.49 -2.44 -2.36
CA MET A 38 -2.60 -1.48 -2.32
C MET A 38 -3.62 -1.83 -1.22
N LYS A 39 -3.91 -3.12 -0.99
CA LYS A 39 -4.77 -3.54 0.13
C LYS A 39 -4.19 -3.14 1.48
N TYR A 40 -2.88 -3.34 1.67
CA TYR A 40 -2.21 -2.92 2.91
C TYR A 40 -2.21 -1.41 3.07
N VAL A 41 -2.02 -0.63 2.01
CA VAL A 41 -2.11 0.84 2.06
C VAL A 41 -3.46 1.29 2.63
N TYR A 42 -4.57 0.79 2.07
CA TYR A 42 -5.91 1.12 2.59
C TYR A 42 -6.15 0.59 4.00
N LYS A 43 -5.67 -0.62 4.32
CA LYS A 43 -5.82 -1.18 5.67
C LYS A 43 -5.05 -0.39 6.71
N SER A 44 -3.87 0.12 6.37
CA SER A 44 -3.07 0.98 7.25
C SER A 44 -3.75 2.33 7.52
N MET A 45 -4.43 2.90 6.52
CA MET A 45 -5.24 4.11 6.71
C MET A 45 -6.44 3.86 7.64
N GLU A 46 -7.08 2.69 7.56
CA GLU A 46 -8.18 2.29 8.45
C GLU A 46 -7.74 2.18 9.93
N LEU A 47 -6.50 1.74 10.19
CA LEU A 47 -5.98 1.51 11.55
C LEU A 47 -5.57 2.79 12.30
N GLY A 48 -5.91 3.98 11.79
CA GLY A 48 -5.63 5.25 12.47
C GLY A 48 -4.18 5.71 12.32
N ALA A 49 -3.69 5.75 11.08
CA ALA A 49 -2.38 6.29 10.74
C ALA A 49 -2.24 7.77 11.15
N ASP A 50 -1.10 8.13 11.75
CA ASP A 50 -0.76 9.54 11.99
C ASP A 50 -0.50 10.29 10.66
N ALA A 51 -0.32 11.62 10.74
CA ALA A 51 -0.15 12.44 9.54
C ALA A 51 1.09 12.05 8.70
N ALA A 52 2.20 11.68 9.34
CA ALA A 52 3.43 11.29 8.64
C ALA A 52 3.28 9.92 7.97
N VAL A 53 2.65 8.96 8.66
CA VAL A 53 2.26 7.67 8.09
C VAL A 53 1.36 7.92 6.87
N CYS A 54 0.31 8.75 7.00
CA CYS A 54 -0.62 9.04 5.91
C CYS A 54 0.08 9.65 4.69
N GLN A 55 1.02 10.58 4.87
CA GLN A 55 1.81 11.13 3.77
C GLN A 55 2.61 10.06 3.04
N SER A 56 3.28 9.16 3.78
CA SER A 56 4.00 8.03 3.18
C SER A 56 3.05 7.11 2.41
N LEU A 57 1.92 6.72 3.01
CA LEU A 57 0.92 5.87 2.38
C LEU A 57 0.35 6.48 1.09
N LEU A 58 0.12 7.79 1.05
CA LEU A 58 -0.34 8.50 -0.15
C LEU A 58 0.74 8.55 -1.25
N ALA A 59 2.02 8.67 -0.89
CA ALA A 59 3.11 8.58 -1.85
C ALA A 59 3.20 7.18 -2.50
N TRP A 60 3.04 6.12 -1.70
CA TRP A 60 2.95 4.75 -2.19
C TRP A 60 1.73 4.52 -3.06
N HIS A 61 0.57 5.03 -2.64
CA HIS A 61 -0.67 4.97 -3.43
C HIS A 61 -0.49 5.58 -4.82
N ALA A 62 0.04 6.80 -4.89
CA ALA A 62 0.26 7.49 -6.16
C ALA A 62 1.13 6.68 -7.12
N GLN A 63 2.23 6.10 -6.62
CA GLN A 63 3.14 5.30 -7.45
C GLN A 63 2.53 3.97 -7.90
N LEU A 64 1.75 3.32 -7.04
CA LEU A 64 1.00 2.11 -7.42
C LEU A 64 -0.05 2.42 -8.51
N VAL A 65 -0.76 3.54 -8.40
CA VAL A 65 -1.74 3.97 -9.42
C VAL A 65 -1.02 4.34 -10.72
N ALA A 66 0.15 4.99 -10.65
CA ALA A 66 0.93 5.33 -11.84
C ALA A 66 1.33 4.07 -12.65
N LYS A 67 1.72 2.99 -11.96
CA LYS A 67 2.12 1.74 -12.63
C LYS A 67 0.94 0.84 -13.03
N PHE A 68 0.00 0.59 -12.12
CA PHE A 68 -1.04 -0.43 -12.28
C PHE A 68 -2.42 0.14 -12.66
N GLY A 69 -2.53 1.47 -12.73
CA GLY A 69 -3.76 2.18 -13.02
C GLY A 69 -4.82 2.07 -11.91
N HIS A 70 -5.98 2.65 -12.18
CA HIS A 70 -7.14 2.63 -11.27
C HIS A 70 -7.69 1.21 -11.03
N GLY A 71 -7.37 0.25 -11.89
CA GLY A 71 -7.76 -1.15 -11.73
C GLY A 71 -7.26 -1.76 -10.41
N ALA A 72 -6.08 -1.36 -9.93
CA ALA A 72 -5.55 -1.82 -8.64
C ALA A 72 -6.48 -1.43 -7.48
N ILE A 73 -7.00 -0.19 -7.49
CA ILE A 73 -7.96 0.30 -6.49
C ILE A 73 -9.27 -0.48 -6.57
N ILE A 74 -9.82 -0.64 -7.77
CA ILE A 74 -11.10 -1.33 -7.98
C ILE A 74 -11.02 -2.79 -7.50
N ARG A 75 -9.90 -3.47 -7.76
CA ARG A 75 -9.68 -4.86 -7.30
C ARG A 75 -9.56 -4.97 -5.78
N VAL A 76 -9.02 -3.96 -5.10
CA VAL A 76 -9.05 -3.90 -3.62
C VAL A 76 -10.49 -3.84 -3.11
N PHE A 77 -11.31 -2.94 -3.64
CA PHE A 77 -12.69 -2.75 -3.15
C PHE A 77 -13.66 -3.83 -3.61
N SER A 78 -13.42 -4.45 -4.77
CA SER A 78 -14.26 -5.53 -5.30
C SER A 78 -13.88 -6.91 -4.76
N GLY A 79 -12.71 -7.03 -4.13
CA GLY A 79 -12.21 -8.28 -3.59
C GLY A 79 -13.01 -8.76 -2.38
N ARG A 80 -13.37 -10.05 -2.35
CA ARG A 80 -14.12 -10.65 -1.22
C ARG A 80 -13.26 -11.02 -0.02
N GLN A 81 -11.95 -11.22 -0.23
CA GLN A 81 -11.02 -11.53 0.85
C GLN A 81 -10.53 -10.24 1.51
N ARG A 82 -10.98 -10.02 2.75
CA ARG A 82 -10.59 -8.85 3.56
C ARG A 82 -9.32 -9.17 4.36
N LEU A 83 -8.35 -8.24 4.33
CA LEU A 83 -7.30 -8.14 5.35
C LEU A 83 -7.89 -7.66 6.68
#